data_AF-A0A9D8TI23-F1
#
_entry.id   AF-A0A9D8TI23-F1
#
_cell.length_a   1.000
_cell.length_b   1.000
_cell.length_c   1.000
_cell.angle_alpha   90.00
_cell.angle_beta   90.00
_cell.angle_gamma   90.00
#
_symmetry.space_group_name_H-M   'P 1'
#
loop_
_entity.id
_entity.type
_entity.pdbx_description
1 polymer ?
#
loop_
_entity_poly.entity_id
_entity_poly.type
_entity_poly.pdbx_seq_one_letter_code
_entity_poly.pdbx_strand_id
1 'polypeptide(L)'
;MTDQQIIAALVERDEKVTRQFFFKDCRPLFASIIRHVFSYKVDYDEFVNEFYLYLMENEAHRLRQFQGRSSIYQWMKVVAIRYFVAKRDSMIDMEPREPLSNEPEASYDKSGAISAAIDVRRLLGMMPNKRHVYVLQRLLLDDAEPKEVAEELQVTVDNLYNIKKRAMAALTQMVLFETGKYEKEICK
;
A
#
# COMPACT_ATOMS: atom_id res chain seq x y z
N MET A 1 10.37 20.02 3.19
CA MET A 1 10.54 19.53 4.57
C MET A 1 11.19 18.16 4.51
N THR A 2 12.18 17.88 5.33
CA THR A 2 12.80 16.55 5.41
C THR A 2 11.99 15.62 6.30
N ASP A 3 12.15 14.32 6.15
CA ASP A 3 11.46 13.32 6.99
C ASP A 3 11.73 13.54 8.49
N GLN A 4 12.95 13.96 8.84
CA GLN A 4 13.32 14.28 10.23
C GLN A 4 12.60 15.53 10.75
N GLN A 5 12.44 16.56 9.92
CA GLN A 5 11.66 17.75 10.29
C GLN A 5 10.17 17.41 10.46
N ILE A 6 9.63 16.49 9.67
CA ILE A 6 8.25 16.03 9.82
C ILE A 6 8.10 15.30 11.15
N ILE A 7 8.98 14.35 11.46
CA ILE A 7 8.94 13.63 12.75
C ILE A 7 9.04 14.59 13.93
N ALA A 8 9.98 15.55 13.90
CA ALA A 8 10.12 16.53 14.98
C ALA A 8 8.82 17.33 15.18
N ALA A 9 8.24 17.86 14.11
CA ALA A 9 6.99 18.62 14.17
C ALA A 9 5.79 17.75 14.64
N LEU A 10 5.74 16.48 14.25
CA LEU A 10 4.71 15.54 14.74
C LEU A 10 4.87 15.26 16.23
N VAL A 11 6.10 15.09 16.73
CA VAL A 11 6.41 14.89 18.15
C VAL A 11 6.04 16.13 18.97
N GLU A 12 6.26 17.32 18.42
CA GLU A 12 5.87 18.62 19.01
C GLU A 12 4.37 18.92 18.87
N ARG A 13 3.62 18.05 18.20
CA ARG A 13 2.18 18.21 17.94
C ARG A 13 1.85 19.51 17.18
N ASP A 14 2.71 19.92 16.26
CA ASP A 14 2.43 21.05 15.37
C ASP A 14 1.14 20.75 14.58
N GLU A 15 0.10 21.55 14.81
CA GLU A 15 -1.23 21.33 14.26
C GLU A 15 -1.23 21.36 12.73
N LYS A 16 -0.48 22.30 12.13
CA LYS A 16 -0.45 22.50 10.68
C LYS A 16 0.25 21.33 10.00
N VAL A 17 1.41 20.93 10.53
CA VAL A 17 2.16 19.80 10.00
C VAL A 17 1.40 18.50 10.21
N THR A 18 0.82 18.29 11.40
CA THR A 18 0.04 17.08 11.70
C THR A 18 -1.14 16.95 10.74
N ARG A 19 -1.95 18.00 10.61
CA ARG A 19 -3.11 17.97 9.72
C ARG A 19 -2.71 17.76 8.25
N GLN A 20 -1.70 18.48 7.78
CA GLN A 20 -1.19 18.34 6.41
C GLN A 20 -0.67 16.92 6.17
N PHE A 21 0.11 16.38 7.09
CA PHE A 21 0.74 15.07 6.94
C PHE A 21 -0.29 13.93 6.93
N PHE A 22 -1.20 13.89 7.91
CA PHE A 22 -2.17 12.79 8.02
C PHE A 22 -3.33 12.90 7.03
N PHE A 23 -3.86 14.10 6.76
CA PHE A 23 -5.08 14.25 5.97
C PHE A 23 -4.85 14.60 4.49
N LYS A 24 -3.61 14.94 4.11
CA LYS A 24 -3.28 15.23 2.71
C LYS A 24 -2.14 14.35 2.20
N ASP A 25 -0.99 14.37 2.85
CA ASP A 25 0.21 13.71 2.31
C ASP A 25 0.11 12.18 2.41
N CYS A 26 -0.34 11.66 3.56
CA CYS A 26 -0.52 10.22 3.78
C CYS A 26 -1.88 9.68 3.32
N ARG A 27 -2.79 10.52 2.81
CA ARG A 27 -4.15 10.09 2.47
C ARG A 27 -4.22 8.92 1.50
N PRO A 28 -3.47 8.91 0.38
CA PRO A 28 -3.45 7.74 -0.52
C PRO A 28 -2.88 6.49 0.16
N LEU A 29 -1.88 6.65 1.01
CA LEU A 29 -1.24 5.55 1.75
C LEU A 29 -2.24 4.93 2.73
N PHE A 30 -2.86 5.73 3.58
CA PHE A 30 -3.80 5.25 4.59
C PHE A 30 -5.07 4.67 3.96
N ALA A 31 -5.60 5.27 2.89
CA ALA A 31 -6.71 4.67 2.14
C ALA A 31 -6.34 3.28 1.57
N SER A 32 -5.08 3.07 1.18
CA SER A 32 -4.60 1.75 0.74
C SER A 32 -4.51 0.76 1.90
N ILE A 33 -4.03 1.20 3.07
CA ILE A 33 -3.96 0.36 4.28
C ILE A 33 -5.36 -0.02 4.76
N ILE A 34 -6.31 0.92 4.78
CA ILE A 34 -7.69 0.66 5.20
C ILE A 34 -8.30 -0.47 4.35
N ARG A 35 -8.22 -0.35 3.02
CA ARG A 35 -8.73 -1.38 2.09
C ARG A 35 -8.04 -2.74 2.23
N HIS A 36 -6.80 -2.76 2.71
CA HIS A 36 -6.03 -3.99 2.84
C HIS A 36 -6.24 -4.69 4.18
N VAL A 37 -6.40 -3.93 5.27
CA VAL A 37 -6.46 -4.48 6.63
C VAL A 37 -7.89 -4.80 7.06
N PHE A 38 -8.87 -3.99 6.63
CA PHE A 38 -10.26 -4.10 7.06
C PHE A 38 -11.14 -4.64 5.92
N SER A 39 -11.99 -5.62 6.23
CA SER A 39 -13.00 -6.17 5.31
C SER A 39 -14.27 -5.33 5.24
N TYR A 40 -14.43 -4.36 6.14
CA TYR A 40 -15.59 -3.48 6.24
C TYR A 40 -15.19 -2.02 5.97
N LYS A 41 -16.19 -1.18 5.72
CA LYS A 41 -15.98 0.25 5.51
C LYS A 41 -15.56 0.90 6.84
N VAL A 42 -14.36 1.47 6.86
CA VAL A 42 -13.83 2.24 7.98
C VAL A 42 -13.85 3.72 7.61
N ASP A 43 -14.32 4.57 8.53
CA ASP A 43 -14.23 6.01 8.36
C ASP A 43 -12.76 6.47 8.41
N TYR A 44 -12.39 7.38 7.50
CA TYR A 44 -11.00 7.81 7.39
C TYR A 44 -10.54 8.57 8.63
N ASP A 45 -11.40 9.41 9.20
CA ASP A 45 -11.07 10.25 10.34
C ASP A 45 -10.96 9.38 11.60
N GLU A 46 -11.81 8.36 11.74
CA GLU A 46 -11.70 7.35 12.79
C GLU A 46 -10.37 6.58 12.71
N PHE A 47 -9.99 6.10 11.51
CA PHE A 47 -8.69 5.45 11.30
C PHE A 47 -7.52 6.36 11.69
N VAL A 48 -7.54 7.63 11.24
CA VAL A 48 -6.47 8.58 11.54
C VAL A 48 -6.41 8.91 13.02
N ASN A 49 -7.55 9.15 13.67
CA ASN A 49 -7.60 9.46 15.10
C ASN A 49 -7.04 8.31 15.94
N GLU A 50 -7.48 7.08 15.66
CA GLU A 50 -6.98 5.89 16.36
C GLU A 50 -5.47 5.73 16.16
N PHE A 51 -5.01 5.85 14.92
CA PHE A 51 -3.60 5.70 14.62
C PHE A 51 -2.76 6.81 15.25
N TYR A 52 -3.27 8.05 15.26
CA TYR A 52 -2.63 9.18 15.91
C TYR A 52 -2.49 8.96 17.41
N LEU A 53 -3.53 8.48 18.10
CA LEU A 53 -3.48 8.14 19.52
C LEU A 53 -2.39 7.09 19.80
N TYR A 54 -2.33 6.03 18.99
CA TYR A 54 -1.30 5.01 19.08
C TYR A 54 0.13 5.55 18.88
N LEU A 55 0.32 6.49 17.94
CA LEU A 55 1.61 7.12 17.70
C LEU A 55 2.04 8.06 18.84
N MET A 56 1.08 8.74 19.48
CA MET A 56 1.31 9.70 20.56
C MET A 56 1.46 9.07 21.94
N GLU A 57 1.14 7.79 22.07
CA GLU A 57 1.32 7.01 23.29
C GLU A 57 2.75 7.14 23.84
N ASN A 58 2.88 7.22 25.17
CA ASN A 58 4.17 7.33 25.87
C ASN A 58 5.05 8.48 25.31
N GLU A 59 4.51 9.69 25.27
CA GLU A 59 5.21 10.90 24.79
C GLU A 59 5.78 10.78 23.37
N ALA A 60 4.97 10.20 22.48
CA ALA A 60 5.33 9.92 21.09
C ALA A 60 6.60 9.07 20.94
N HIS A 61 6.84 8.13 21.88
CA HIS A 61 8.02 7.27 21.89
C HIS A 61 8.25 6.57 20.53
N ARG A 62 7.18 6.10 19.88
CA ARG A 62 7.25 5.43 18.58
C ARG A 62 7.81 6.34 17.50
N LEU A 63 7.35 7.60 17.42
CA LEU A 63 7.87 8.57 16.47
C LEU A 63 9.35 8.87 16.73
N ARG A 64 9.76 8.97 18.00
CA ARG A 64 11.16 9.20 18.39
C ARG A 64 12.10 8.05 18.02
N GLN A 65 11.58 6.84 17.80
CA GLN A 65 12.36 5.70 17.31
C GLN A 65 12.69 5.79 15.81
N PHE A 66 12.15 6.77 15.07
CA PHE A 66 12.45 6.92 13.65
C PHE A 66 13.90 7.35 13.41
N GLN A 67 14.71 6.43 12.86
CA GLN A 67 16.13 6.65 12.60
C GLN A 67 16.44 7.12 11.17
N GLY A 68 15.44 7.35 10.32
CA GLY A 68 15.68 7.77 8.92
C GLY A 68 16.30 6.71 8.01
N ARG A 69 16.25 5.41 8.38
CA ARG A 69 16.75 4.31 7.53
C ARG A 69 15.85 4.01 6.32
N SER A 70 14.64 4.55 6.31
CA SER A 70 13.67 4.52 5.23
C SER A 70 12.95 5.86 5.15
N SER A 71 12.13 6.07 4.12
CA SER A 71 11.24 7.23 4.15
C SER A 71 10.24 7.15 5.30
N ILE A 72 9.76 8.30 5.76
CA ILE A 72 8.72 8.39 6.78
C ILE A 72 7.45 7.66 6.34
N TYR A 73 7.09 7.70 5.04
CA TYR A 73 5.93 7.00 4.49
C TYR A 73 6.06 5.47 4.59
N GLN A 74 7.24 4.92 4.28
CA GLN A 74 7.51 3.49 4.38
C GLN A 74 7.42 3.05 5.85
N TRP A 75 7.99 3.84 6.76
CA TRP A 75 7.93 3.58 8.19
C TRP A 75 6.48 3.64 8.70
N MET A 76 5.74 4.68 8.33
CA MET A 76 4.35 4.87 8.71
C MET A 76 3.45 3.73 8.23
N LYS A 77 3.68 3.25 7.00
CA LYS A 77 3.00 2.07 6.45
C LYS A 77 3.21 0.84 7.33
N VAL A 78 4.45 0.55 7.71
CA VAL A 78 4.78 -0.63 8.51
C VAL A 78 4.17 -0.53 9.92
N VAL A 79 4.27 0.65 10.54
CA VAL A 79 3.75 0.88 11.89
C VAL A 79 2.22 0.78 11.92
N ALA A 80 1.52 1.39 10.95
CA ALA A 80 0.07 1.31 10.83
C ALA A 80 -0.43 -0.12 10.59
N ILE A 81 0.13 -0.83 9.61
CA ILE A 81 -0.29 -2.21 9.30
C ILE A 81 -0.10 -3.12 10.51
N ARG A 82 1.07 -3.07 11.16
CA ARG A 82 1.34 -3.91 12.34
C ARG A 82 0.34 -3.64 13.47
N TYR A 83 0.04 -2.37 13.71
CA TYR A 83 -0.89 -1.97 14.77
C TYR A 83 -2.32 -2.45 14.48
N PHE A 84 -2.85 -2.14 13.30
CA PHE A 84 -4.26 -2.45 13.00
C PHE A 84 -4.52 -3.94 12.75
N VAL A 85 -3.54 -4.69 12.22
CA VAL A 85 -3.66 -6.16 12.14
C VAL A 85 -3.72 -6.76 13.55
N ALA A 86 -2.79 -6.38 14.44
CA ALA A 86 -2.79 -6.88 15.81
C ALA A 86 -4.07 -6.51 16.58
N LYS A 87 -4.56 -5.28 16.41
CA LYS A 87 -5.80 -4.82 17.05
C LYS A 87 -7.02 -5.62 16.54
N ARG A 88 -7.13 -5.83 15.24
CA ARG A 88 -8.20 -6.66 14.65
C ARG A 88 -8.18 -8.07 15.21
N ASP A 89 -7.02 -8.70 15.24
CA ASP A 89 -6.88 -10.08 15.71
C ASP A 89 -7.23 -10.19 17.21
N SER A 90 -6.86 -9.19 18.03
CA SER A 90 -7.26 -9.15 19.45
C SER A 90 -8.77 -8.95 19.70
N MET A 91 -9.49 -8.37 18.74
CA MET A 91 -10.95 -8.23 18.82
C MET A 91 -11.66 -9.53 18.42
N ILE A 92 -11.09 -10.27 17.45
CA ILE A 92 -11.63 -11.56 16.99
C ILE A 92 -11.55 -12.63 18.09
N ASP A 93 -10.54 -12.59 18.96
CA ASP A 93 -10.42 -13.53 20.09
C ASP A 93 -11.44 -13.27 21.22
N MET A 94 -12.18 -12.15 21.20
CA MET A 94 -13.17 -11.81 22.25
C MET A 94 -14.64 -12.00 21.84
N GLU A 95 -14.94 -12.35 20.58
CA GLU A 95 -16.32 -12.56 20.12
C GLU A 95 -16.60 -14.04 19.77
N PRO A 96 -17.63 -14.67 20.38
CA PRO A 96 -18.15 -15.95 19.88
C PRO A 96 -18.76 -15.73 18.49
N ARG A 97 -18.27 -16.49 17.49
CA ARG A 97 -18.81 -16.45 16.11
C ARG A 97 -20.29 -16.82 16.11
N GLU A 98 -21.14 -15.91 15.67
CA GLU A 98 -22.42 -16.26 15.07
C GLU A 98 -22.31 -16.25 13.53
N PRO A 99 -23.01 -17.15 12.80
CA PRO A 99 -22.78 -17.36 11.40
C PRO A 99 -23.36 -16.25 10.53
N LEU A 100 -22.60 -15.94 9.47
CA LEU A 100 -22.90 -15.04 8.35
C LEU A 100 -24.33 -15.23 7.82
N SER A 101 -25.09 -14.14 7.77
CA SER A 101 -26.36 -14.05 7.04
C SER A 101 -26.18 -13.24 5.77
N ASN A 102 -26.78 -13.76 4.70
CA ASN A 102 -26.59 -13.38 3.31
C ASN A 102 -27.17 -12.00 2.92
N GLU A 103 -26.57 -11.45 1.85
CA GLU A 103 -27.11 -10.49 0.85
C GLU A 103 -26.95 -8.96 1.08
N PRO A 104 -26.88 -8.14 0.00
CA PRO A 104 -26.48 -8.40 -1.38
C PRO A 104 -25.26 -7.56 -1.82
N GLU A 105 -24.58 -8.02 -2.88
CA GLU A 105 -23.48 -7.33 -3.55
C GLU A 105 -23.87 -5.89 -3.95
N ALA A 106 -23.33 -4.90 -3.21
CA ALA A 106 -23.30 -3.53 -3.68
C ALA A 106 -22.42 -3.47 -4.93
N SER A 107 -22.98 -3.00 -6.04
CA SER A 107 -22.32 -2.86 -7.33
C SER A 107 -21.03 -2.03 -7.21
N TYR A 108 -19.91 -2.71 -7.05
CA TYR A 108 -18.59 -2.13 -7.30
C TYR A 108 -18.54 -1.74 -8.77
N ASP A 109 -18.07 -0.52 -9.04
CA ASP A 109 -17.80 -0.02 -10.38
C ASP A 109 -16.72 -0.90 -11.04
N LYS A 110 -17.18 -2.01 -11.64
CA LYS A 110 -16.37 -2.93 -12.43
C LYS A 110 -15.72 -2.20 -13.59
N SER A 111 -16.26 -1.07 -14.05
CA SER A 111 -15.70 -0.30 -15.17
C SER A 111 -14.34 0.32 -14.82
N GLY A 112 -14.18 0.91 -13.63
CA GLY A 112 -12.91 1.48 -13.17
C GLY A 112 -11.83 0.44 -12.90
N ALA A 113 -12.19 -0.68 -12.27
CA ALA A 113 -11.28 -1.79 -12.00
C ALA A 113 -10.85 -2.52 -13.30
N ILE A 114 -11.77 -2.70 -14.24
CA ILE A 114 -11.49 -3.26 -15.57
C ILE A 114 -10.57 -2.31 -16.35
N SER A 115 -10.82 -1.00 -16.33
CA SER A 115 -9.96 0.00 -16.98
C SER A 115 -8.54 -0.03 -16.42
N ALA A 116 -8.37 -0.03 -15.09
CA ALA A 116 -7.07 -0.09 -14.46
C ALA A 116 -6.33 -1.41 -14.76
N ALA A 117 -7.04 -2.54 -14.80
CA ALA A 117 -6.45 -3.84 -15.16
C ALA A 117 -6.02 -3.91 -16.63
N ILE A 118 -6.79 -3.28 -17.55
CA ILE A 118 -6.44 -3.17 -18.97
C ILE A 118 -5.17 -2.33 -19.14
N ASP A 119 -5.06 -1.22 -18.43
CA ASP A 119 -3.88 -0.35 -18.48
C ASP A 119 -2.62 -1.08 -17.98
N VAL A 120 -2.74 -1.84 -16.87
CA VAL A 120 -1.63 -2.65 -16.36
C VAL A 120 -1.24 -3.75 -17.35
N ARG A 121 -2.18 -4.47 -17.97
CA ARG A 121 -1.87 -5.50 -18.98
C ARG A 121 -1.14 -4.91 -20.18
N ARG A 122 -1.54 -3.73 -20.64
CA ARG A 122 -0.86 -3.01 -21.74
C ARG A 122 0.58 -2.68 -21.37
N LEU A 123 0.80 -2.07 -20.20
CA LEU A 123 2.13 -1.72 -19.70
C LEU A 123 3.04 -2.94 -19.53
N LEU A 124 2.50 -4.02 -18.97
CA LEU A 124 3.21 -5.29 -18.85
C LEU A 124 3.57 -5.87 -20.22
N GLY A 125 2.69 -5.77 -21.22
CA GLY A 125 2.96 -6.22 -22.59
C GLY A 125 4.17 -5.54 -23.25
N MET A 126 4.43 -4.29 -22.87
CA MET A 126 5.55 -3.48 -23.39
C MET A 126 6.88 -3.80 -22.72
N MET A 127 6.90 -4.55 -21.61
CA MET A 127 8.14 -4.94 -20.96
C MET A 127 8.88 -6.02 -21.78
N PRO A 128 10.20 -5.88 -22.00
CA PRO A 128 10.97 -6.83 -22.79
C PRO A 128 11.18 -8.16 -22.06
N ASN A 129 11.30 -8.13 -20.72
CA ASN A 129 11.57 -9.32 -19.93
C ASN A 129 10.27 -10.08 -19.62
N LYS A 130 10.00 -11.14 -20.40
CA LYS A 130 8.79 -11.97 -20.25
C LYS A 130 8.69 -12.67 -18.90
N ARG A 131 9.82 -12.98 -18.26
CA ARG A 131 9.83 -13.53 -16.91
C ARG A 131 9.33 -12.51 -15.88
N HIS A 132 9.70 -11.24 -16.03
CA HIS A 132 9.17 -10.16 -15.18
C HIS A 132 7.66 -9.96 -15.39
N VAL A 133 7.22 -9.96 -16.65
CA VAL A 133 5.80 -9.87 -17.01
C VAL A 133 5.00 -10.99 -16.35
N TYR A 134 5.46 -12.22 -16.49
CA TYR A 134 4.79 -13.39 -15.93
C TYR A 134 4.63 -13.28 -14.40
N VAL A 135 5.71 -12.93 -13.69
CA VAL A 135 5.67 -12.75 -12.23
C VAL A 135 4.69 -11.64 -11.82
N LEU A 136 4.69 -10.51 -12.51
CA LEU A 136 3.77 -9.41 -12.18
C LEU A 136 2.32 -9.75 -12.53
N GLN A 137 2.07 -10.43 -13.66
CA GLN A 137 0.74 -10.88 -14.03
C GLN A 137 0.17 -11.86 -13.01
N ARG A 138 0.91 -12.94 -12.71
CA ARG A 138 0.45 -13.95 -11.74
C ARG A 138 0.18 -13.34 -10.37
N LEU A 139 1.07 -12.47 -9.89
CA LEU A 139 0.97 -11.90 -8.54
C LEU A 139 0.02 -10.70 -8.41
N LEU A 140 -0.28 -9.96 -9.48
CA LEU A 140 -1.07 -8.71 -9.41
C LEU A 140 -2.41 -8.79 -10.13
N LEU A 141 -2.54 -9.66 -11.13
CA LEU A 141 -3.76 -9.78 -11.95
C LEU A 141 -4.50 -11.09 -11.69
N ASP A 142 -3.76 -12.15 -11.34
CA ASP A 142 -4.31 -13.48 -11.10
C ASP A 142 -4.32 -13.86 -9.60
N ASP A 143 -3.92 -12.93 -8.72
CA ASP A 143 -3.86 -13.06 -7.25
C ASP A 143 -3.20 -14.37 -6.76
N ALA A 144 -2.20 -14.87 -7.50
CA ALA A 144 -1.52 -16.12 -7.20
C ALA A 144 -0.63 -16.02 -5.96
N GLU A 145 -0.55 -17.13 -5.22
CA GLU A 145 0.35 -17.21 -4.07
C GLU A 145 1.82 -17.23 -4.53
N PRO A 146 2.74 -16.49 -3.87
CA PRO A 146 4.15 -16.46 -4.25
C PRO A 146 4.81 -17.84 -4.27
N LYS A 147 4.33 -18.78 -3.43
CA LYS A 147 4.84 -20.14 -3.43
C LYS A 147 4.52 -20.87 -4.74
N GLU A 148 3.29 -20.75 -5.22
CA GLU A 148 2.84 -21.37 -6.48
C GLU A 148 3.62 -20.82 -7.67
N VAL A 149 3.79 -19.49 -7.75
CA VAL A 149 4.54 -18.85 -8.83
C VAL A 149 6.03 -19.22 -8.78
N ALA A 150 6.59 -19.43 -7.58
CA ALA A 150 7.97 -19.89 -7.42
C ALA A 150 8.14 -21.33 -7.93
N GLU A 151 7.18 -22.21 -7.65
CA GLU A 151 7.12 -23.58 -8.16
C GLU A 151 6.97 -23.61 -9.68
N GLU A 152 6.04 -22.82 -10.25
CA GLU A 152 5.84 -22.66 -11.70
C GLU A 152 7.13 -22.24 -12.43
N LEU A 153 7.92 -21.38 -11.81
CA LEU A 153 9.17 -20.86 -12.36
C LEU A 153 10.41 -21.66 -11.96
N GLN A 154 10.25 -22.75 -11.20
CA GLN A 154 11.33 -23.58 -10.66
C GLN A 154 12.40 -22.75 -9.94
N VAL A 155 11.97 -21.82 -9.09
CA VAL A 155 12.85 -20.98 -8.25
C VAL A 155 12.46 -21.04 -6.79
N THR A 156 13.37 -20.60 -5.93
CA THR A 156 13.03 -20.35 -4.53
C THR A 156 12.12 -19.12 -4.41
N VAL A 157 11.30 -19.10 -3.36
CA VAL A 157 10.44 -17.95 -3.02
C VAL A 157 11.27 -16.68 -2.82
N ASP A 158 12.47 -16.78 -2.23
CA ASP A 158 13.39 -15.65 -2.08
C ASP A 158 13.85 -15.09 -3.43
N ASN A 159 14.19 -15.97 -4.38
CA ASN A 159 14.55 -15.55 -5.73
C ASN A 159 13.34 -14.96 -6.47
N LEU A 160 12.13 -15.48 -6.24
CA LEU A 160 10.91 -14.87 -6.76
C LEU A 160 10.72 -13.44 -6.24
N TYR A 161 10.96 -13.16 -4.96
CA TYR A 161 10.91 -11.79 -4.43
C TYR A 161 11.95 -10.87 -5.07
N ASN A 162 13.16 -11.37 -5.35
CA ASN A 162 14.18 -10.63 -6.08
C ASN A 162 13.78 -10.35 -7.55
N ILE A 163 13.13 -11.31 -8.20
CA ILE A 163 12.58 -11.13 -9.55
C ILE A 163 11.44 -10.10 -9.51
N LYS A 164 10.49 -10.22 -8.58
CA LYS A 164 9.41 -9.25 -8.36
C LYS A 164 9.94 -7.84 -8.15
N LYS A 165 10.95 -7.67 -7.30
CA LYS A 165 11.58 -6.37 -7.05
C LYS A 165 12.15 -5.74 -8.31
N ARG A 166 12.89 -6.50 -9.12
CA ARG A 166 13.44 -6.04 -10.41
C ARG A 166 12.35 -5.76 -11.45
N ALA A 167 11.33 -6.60 -11.48
CA ALA A 167 10.17 -6.44 -12.36
C ALA A 167 9.42 -5.14 -12.06
N MET A 168 9.14 -4.86 -10.78
CA MET A 168 8.51 -3.61 -10.35
C MET A 168 9.35 -2.39 -10.71
N ALA A 169 10.67 -2.43 -10.50
CA ALA A 169 11.55 -1.33 -10.88
C ALA A 169 11.53 -1.07 -12.41
N ALA A 170 11.55 -2.13 -13.22
CA ALA A 170 11.44 -2.01 -14.67
C ALA A 170 10.08 -1.45 -15.12
N LEU A 171 8.99 -1.88 -14.48
CA LEU A 171 7.65 -1.34 -14.75
C LEU A 171 7.57 0.15 -14.40
N THR A 172 8.10 0.56 -13.24
CA THR A 172 8.13 1.98 -12.84
C THR A 172 8.91 2.83 -13.84
N GLN A 173 10.07 2.36 -14.30
CA GLN A 173 10.84 3.08 -15.33
C GLN A 173 10.03 3.25 -16.62
N MET A 174 9.38 2.19 -17.10
CA MET A 174 8.53 2.26 -18.30
C MET A 174 7.39 3.28 -18.17
N VAL A 175 6.70 3.29 -17.03
CA VAL A 175 5.62 4.26 -16.76
C VAL A 175 6.14 5.70 -16.78
N LEU A 176 7.31 5.96 -16.19
CA LEU A 176 7.93 7.28 -16.21
C LEU A 176 8.33 7.70 -17.64
N PHE A 177 8.87 6.77 -18.44
CA PHE A 177 9.21 7.05 -19.84
C PHE A 177 7.98 7.31 -20.72
N GLU A 178 6.88 6.58 -20.53
CA GLU A 178 5.63 6.83 -21.24
C GLU A 178 5.06 8.21 -20.89
N THR A 179 5.02 8.55 -19.59
CA THR A 179 4.49 9.84 -19.11
C THR A 179 5.31 11.01 -19.69
N GLY A 180 6.64 10.89 -19.74
CA GLY A 180 7.51 11.90 -20.34
C GLY A 180 7.47 11.98 -21.87
N LYS A 181 6.91 10.98 -22.55
CA LYS A 181 6.67 11.01 -24.01
C LYS A 181 5.39 11.79 -24.34
N TYR A 182 4.33 11.61 -23.54
CA TYR A 182 3.10 12.40 -23.65
C TYR A 182 3.34 13.90 -23.43
N GLU A 183 4.20 14.29 -22.49
CA GLU A 183 4.55 15.71 -22.27
C GLU A 183 5.30 16.34 -23.47
N LYS A 184 6.08 15.56 -24.22
CA LYS A 184 6.83 16.05 -25.39
C LYS A 184 5.99 16.11 -26.67
N GLU A 185 4.94 15.30 -26.77
CA GLU A 185 4.02 15.30 -27.92
C GLU A 185 2.98 16.43 -27.83
N ILE A 186 2.72 16.98 -26.64
CA ILE A 186 1.82 18.13 -26.43
C ILE A 186 2.51 19.48 -26.68
N CYS A 187 3.85 19.51 -26.71
CA CYS A 187 4.65 20.72 -26.97
C CYS A 187 5.17 20.84 -28.41
N LYS A 188 4.57 20.16 -29.39
CA LYS A 188 4.81 20.36 -30.83
C LYS A 188 3.53 20.82 -31.52
#